data_AF-A0A7W0N826-F1
#
_entry.id   AF-A0A7W0N826-F1
#
_cell.length_a   1.000
_cell.length_b   1.000
_cell.length_c   1.000
_cell.angle_alpha   90.00
_cell.angle_beta   90.00
_cell.angle_gamma   90.00
#
_symmetry.space_group_name_H-M   'P 1'
#
loop_
_entity.id
_entity.type
_entity.pdbx_description
1 polymer ?
#
loop_
_entity_poly.entity_id
_entity_poly.type
_entity_poly.pdbx_seq_one_letter_code
_entity_poly.pdbx_strand_id
1 'polypeptide(L)'
;MIKRTSRFWRQILSAGMVVFLLAFPTLAQEDSDPDSPTPILISEKDSTRALATKIDRSLNDNLAKNRSKAFYADTTILLYVTNLDLTNEEGANSLRVYVEDAKGRKYRFPVLSVEPIQGREWIYALTVRLKDESGFWDKPLLDGDVLVGVSWRGLTSNRVRLGIGKKGGEIKDDAGAIPTPAPIEQAEEAQQAKNTSRLHSGDRKRFMEQATFGPTPELDARLRRIPLTTWLVEQFEEPYPTNPYPNFILKPNDAQLGCPRDSPEYAVCIRDYYSMYPEQNWFFKEALYGNAQLKHRVAWSLGQMWVISGVDTQQSSHMITYHQVLSKNSFGNYRNLMTEMTLNPGMGNYLDMVRSTKNNPNENFAREILQLFSIGLFMLNQDGTLQLDGSGNPIPSYDQDTVNNFTKVFTGWTLCENTALCPNRTTGAPNYKDPMLLVQNNHDVTAKTLLNYPGAVNTNIAANQNGTTELHQALDNIFYHPNVAPFVSRFLI
;
A
#
# COMPACT_ATOMS: atom_id res chain seq x y z
N MET A 1 -8.38 12.40 81.81
CA MET A 1 -7.35 12.26 80.75
C MET A 1 -7.38 10.81 80.27
N ILE A 2 -8.23 10.49 79.30
CA ILE A 2 -7.90 10.38 77.86
C ILE A 2 -6.96 9.20 77.53
N LYS A 3 -7.57 8.22 76.83
CA LYS A 3 -7.04 7.28 75.80
C LYS A 3 -6.28 6.01 76.20
N ARG A 4 -7.00 4.89 76.06
CA ARG A 4 -6.64 3.61 75.38
C ARG A 4 -7.94 2.78 75.44
N THR A 5 -8.57 2.31 74.38
CA THR A 5 -8.18 1.50 73.20
C THR A 5 -9.34 1.60 72.20
N SER A 6 -9.20 1.54 70.89
CA SER A 6 -9.10 0.28 70.13
C SER A 6 -9.32 0.60 68.64
N ARG A 7 -8.57 -0.09 67.78
CA ARG A 7 -8.51 -0.02 66.31
C ARG A 7 -9.79 -0.49 65.58
N PHE A 8 -10.97 -0.38 66.17
CA PHE A 8 -12.20 -0.97 65.62
C PHE A 8 -13.14 0.02 64.89
N TRP A 9 -12.85 1.33 64.96
CA TRP A 9 -13.72 2.39 64.40
C TRP A 9 -13.12 3.18 63.22
N ARG A 10 -12.01 2.71 62.63
CA ARG A 10 -11.45 3.27 61.39
C ARG A 10 -11.74 2.45 60.13
N GLN A 11 -12.60 1.42 60.23
CA GLN A 11 -13.05 0.59 59.11
C GLN A 11 -14.55 0.77 58.75
N ILE A 12 -15.24 1.76 59.33
CA ILE A 12 -16.70 1.97 59.11
C ILE A 12 -16.97 3.38 58.55
N LEU A 13 -16.21 3.81 57.54
CA LEU A 13 -16.51 5.03 56.76
C LEU A 13 -16.31 4.86 55.25
N SER A 14 -16.34 3.61 54.77
CA SER A 14 -16.28 3.30 53.32
C SER A 14 -16.91 1.94 52.98
N ALA A 15 -17.94 1.54 53.73
CA ALA A 15 -18.83 0.43 53.40
C ALA A 15 -20.19 1.00 52.99
N GLY A 16 -20.26 1.52 51.76
CA GLY A 16 -21.42 2.24 51.27
C GLY A 16 -21.37 2.48 49.77
N MET A 17 -20.98 1.48 48.98
CA MET A 17 -21.49 1.34 47.61
C MET A 17 -21.23 -0.09 47.13
N VAL A 18 -22.29 -0.88 47.19
CA VAL A 18 -22.41 -2.14 46.49
C VAL A 18 -22.11 -1.88 45.02
N VAL A 19 -21.23 -2.72 44.48
CA VAL A 19 -20.89 -2.86 43.07
C VAL A 19 -22.18 -3.10 42.28
N PHE A 20 -22.76 -2.03 41.73
CA PHE A 20 -23.52 -2.12 40.49
C PHE A 20 -22.49 -2.04 39.36
N LEU A 21 -21.92 -3.20 39.03
CA LEU A 21 -21.45 -3.45 37.67
C LEU A 21 -22.69 -3.40 36.78
N LEU A 22 -23.08 -2.19 36.37
CA LEU A 22 -23.76 -2.06 35.09
C LEU A 22 -22.73 -2.51 34.07
N ALA A 23 -22.83 -3.79 33.70
CA ALA A 23 -22.46 -4.22 32.38
C ALA A 23 -23.22 -3.29 31.42
N PHE A 24 -22.59 -2.20 31.02
CA PHE A 24 -22.96 -1.58 29.77
C PHE A 24 -22.74 -2.68 28.75
N PRO A 25 -23.78 -3.21 28.09
CA PRO A 25 -23.51 -3.84 26.82
C PRO A 25 -22.79 -2.75 26.03
N THR A 26 -21.57 -3.01 25.60
CA THR A 26 -21.01 -2.33 24.44
C THR A 26 -21.90 -2.74 23.27
N LEU A 27 -23.11 -2.19 23.23
CA LEU A 27 -23.78 -1.95 21.99
C LEU A 27 -22.80 -1.03 21.26
N ALA A 28 -22.19 -1.57 20.22
CA ALA A 28 -21.71 -0.73 19.14
C ALA A 28 -22.84 0.28 18.91
N GLN A 29 -22.55 1.56 19.16
CA GLN A 29 -23.51 2.61 18.91
C GLN A 29 -23.76 2.55 17.41
N GLU A 30 -24.85 1.87 17.03
CA GLU A 30 -25.38 1.85 15.68
C GLU A 30 -25.61 3.33 15.36
N ASP A 31 -24.85 3.82 14.38
CA ASP A 31 -24.91 5.21 13.95
C ASP A 31 -26.36 5.50 13.53
N SER A 32 -26.96 6.54 14.10
CA SER A 32 -28.36 6.88 13.77
C SER A 32 -28.48 7.63 12.44
N ASP A 33 -27.34 7.90 11.77
CA ASP A 33 -27.31 8.51 10.46
C ASP A 33 -26.04 8.11 9.66
N PRO A 34 -26.06 6.95 8.96
CA PRO A 34 -25.01 6.59 8.03
C PRO A 34 -25.32 7.26 6.68
N ASP A 35 -24.84 8.48 6.47
CA ASP A 35 -25.06 9.22 5.22
C ASP A 35 -24.73 8.41 3.92
N SER A 36 -23.96 7.30 3.96
CA SER A 36 -23.75 6.41 2.80
C SER A 36 -24.71 5.22 2.80
N PRO A 37 -25.47 4.98 1.72
CA PRO A 37 -26.22 3.74 1.60
C PRO A 37 -25.28 2.53 1.55
N THR A 38 -25.60 1.46 2.28
CA THR A 38 -24.84 0.20 2.19
C THR A 38 -25.23 -0.53 0.92
N PRO A 39 -24.30 -0.92 0.02
CA PRO A 39 -24.64 -1.58 -1.23
C PRO A 39 -25.40 -2.88 -0.97
N ILE A 40 -26.38 -3.20 -1.81
CA ILE A 40 -27.14 -4.45 -1.70
C ILE A 40 -26.99 -5.21 -3.01
N LEU A 41 -26.35 -6.39 -2.95
CA LEU A 41 -26.32 -7.33 -4.06
C LEU A 41 -27.72 -7.92 -4.24
N ILE A 42 -28.22 -7.82 -5.46
CA ILE A 42 -29.55 -8.33 -5.81
C ILE A 42 -29.48 -9.84 -5.98
N SER A 43 -30.37 -10.56 -5.30
CA SER A 43 -30.55 -12.00 -5.45
C SER A 43 -31.83 -12.35 -6.23
N GLU A 44 -31.98 -13.62 -6.57
CA GLU A 44 -33.24 -14.17 -7.05
C GLU A 44 -34.32 -14.04 -5.96
N LYS A 45 -35.59 -13.91 -6.36
CA LYS A 45 -36.72 -13.68 -5.42
C LYS A 45 -36.83 -14.71 -4.31
N ASP A 46 -36.54 -15.97 -4.62
CA ASP A 46 -36.79 -17.10 -3.73
C ASP A 46 -35.48 -17.79 -3.31
N SER A 47 -34.32 -17.14 -3.51
CA SER A 47 -33.00 -17.70 -3.21
C SER A 47 -31.96 -16.61 -2.95
N THR A 48 -31.00 -16.87 -2.06
CA THR A 48 -29.79 -16.04 -1.84
C THR A 48 -28.82 -16.07 -3.03
N ARG A 49 -29.20 -16.66 -4.17
CA ARG A 49 -28.39 -16.69 -5.39
C ARG A 49 -28.40 -15.32 -6.07
N ALA A 50 -27.22 -14.81 -6.40
CA ALA A 50 -27.04 -13.57 -7.13
C ALA A 50 -27.86 -13.58 -8.42
N LEU A 51 -28.59 -12.50 -8.66
CA LEU A 51 -29.12 -12.22 -9.98
C LEU A 51 -27.93 -11.87 -10.88
N ALA A 52 -27.62 -12.73 -11.84
CA ALA A 52 -26.48 -12.58 -12.72
C ALA A 52 -26.77 -13.07 -14.14
N THR A 53 -26.21 -12.40 -15.15
CA THR A 53 -26.42 -12.73 -16.57
C THR A 53 -25.10 -12.68 -17.36
N LYS A 54 -25.08 -13.30 -18.55
CA LYS A 54 -24.00 -13.06 -19.54
C LYS A 54 -24.19 -11.67 -20.17
N ILE A 55 -23.15 -11.14 -20.82
CA ILE A 55 -23.14 -9.80 -21.47
C ILE A 55 -24.02 -9.72 -22.74
N ASP A 56 -24.84 -10.72 -23.04
CA ASP A 56 -25.57 -10.77 -24.32
C ASP A 56 -26.96 -10.11 -24.22
N ARG A 57 -27.02 -8.86 -24.71
CA ARG A 57 -28.19 -8.03 -25.11
C ARG A 57 -29.15 -7.47 -24.06
N SER A 58 -29.43 -6.17 -24.24
CA SER A 58 -30.59 -5.39 -23.79
C SER A 58 -30.95 -5.54 -22.30
N LEU A 59 -30.44 -4.61 -21.48
CA LEU A 59 -30.78 -4.41 -20.07
C LEU A 59 -32.30 -4.22 -19.77
N ASN A 60 -33.16 -4.24 -20.80
CA ASN A 60 -34.61 -4.12 -20.70
C ASN A 60 -35.36 -5.42 -20.37
N ASP A 61 -34.68 -6.58 -20.24
CA ASP A 61 -35.38 -7.83 -19.92
C ASP A 61 -35.73 -7.92 -18.42
N ASN A 62 -36.87 -8.54 -18.13
CA ASN A 62 -37.59 -8.42 -16.87
C ASN A 62 -36.80 -9.06 -15.70
N LEU A 63 -35.94 -8.27 -15.02
CA LEU A 63 -35.01 -8.69 -13.95
C LEU A 63 -35.64 -9.66 -12.93
N ALA A 64 -36.93 -9.48 -12.61
CA ALA A 64 -37.66 -10.31 -11.65
C ALA A 64 -37.88 -11.77 -12.09
N LYS A 65 -37.82 -12.07 -13.39
CA LYS A 65 -38.04 -13.42 -13.95
C LYS A 65 -36.73 -14.16 -14.23
N ASN A 66 -35.59 -13.46 -14.19
CA ASN A 66 -34.31 -14.07 -14.50
C ASN A 66 -33.86 -15.00 -13.37
N ARG A 67 -33.33 -16.15 -13.78
CA ARG A 67 -32.70 -17.14 -12.90
C ARG A 67 -31.26 -17.31 -13.37
N SER A 68 -30.33 -17.07 -12.45
CA SER A 68 -28.90 -17.10 -12.69
C SER A 68 -28.46 -18.51 -13.03
N LYS A 69 -27.64 -18.69 -14.06
CA LYS A 69 -27.05 -20.00 -14.43
C LYS A 69 -25.71 -20.18 -13.70
N ALA A 70 -25.12 -21.37 -13.80
CA ALA A 70 -23.70 -21.50 -13.48
C ALA A 70 -22.87 -20.86 -14.61
N PHE A 71 -21.78 -20.19 -14.25
CA PHE A 71 -20.88 -19.52 -15.20
C PHE A 71 -19.54 -20.24 -15.23
N TYR A 72 -18.85 -20.15 -16.36
CA TYR A 72 -17.49 -20.67 -16.45
C TYR A 72 -16.49 -19.65 -15.91
N ALA A 73 -15.34 -20.13 -15.43
CA ALA A 73 -14.22 -19.26 -15.10
C ALA A 73 -13.79 -18.43 -16.32
N ASP A 74 -13.12 -17.31 -16.06
CA ASP A 74 -12.59 -16.39 -17.08
C ASP A 74 -13.66 -15.74 -17.97
N THR A 75 -14.94 -16.03 -17.74
CA THR A 75 -16.07 -15.36 -18.41
C THR A 75 -16.39 -14.04 -17.73
N THR A 76 -16.98 -13.13 -18.50
CA THR A 76 -17.47 -11.85 -17.97
C THR A 76 -18.99 -11.90 -17.84
N ILE A 77 -19.48 -11.47 -16.69
CA ILE A 77 -20.89 -11.50 -16.31
C ILE A 77 -21.37 -10.11 -15.87
N LEU A 78 -22.68 -9.94 -15.79
CA LEU A 78 -23.31 -8.81 -15.13
C LEU A 78 -23.80 -9.26 -13.74
N LEU A 79 -23.41 -8.52 -12.70
CA LEU A 79 -23.99 -8.60 -11.36
C LEU A 79 -24.81 -7.34 -11.11
N TYR A 80 -25.95 -7.45 -10.43
CA TYR A 80 -26.82 -6.32 -10.17
C TYR A 80 -26.76 -5.88 -8.71
N VAL A 81 -26.59 -4.59 -8.48
CA VAL A 81 -26.46 -3.97 -7.16
C VAL A 81 -27.42 -2.80 -7.07
N THR A 82 -28.05 -2.62 -5.92
CA THR A 82 -28.86 -1.44 -5.59
C THR A 82 -28.27 -0.75 -4.36
N ASN A 83 -28.85 0.39 -3.98
CA ASN A 83 -28.41 1.17 -2.81
C ASN A 83 -26.98 1.71 -2.98
N LEU A 84 -26.72 2.26 -4.17
CA LEU A 84 -25.50 2.95 -4.55
C LEU A 84 -25.85 4.40 -4.91
N ASP A 85 -25.01 5.34 -4.50
CA ASP A 85 -25.10 6.76 -4.85
C ASP A 85 -23.76 7.23 -5.43
N LEU A 86 -23.46 6.78 -6.65
CA LEU A 86 -22.20 7.05 -7.33
C LEU A 86 -22.13 8.51 -7.76
N THR A 87 -21.02 9.18 -7.45
CA THR A 87 -20.72 10.50 -8.01
C THR A 87 -20.27 10.39 -9.47
N ASN A 88 -20.25 11.51 -10.21
CA ASN A 88 -19.77 11.55 -11.60
C ASN A 88 -18.30 11.11 -11.76
N GLU A 89 -17.50 11.14 -10.70
CA GLU A 89 -16.09 10.72 -10.69
C GLU A 89 -15.92 9.25 -10.28
N GLU A 90 -16.95 8.61 -9.73
CA GLU A 90 -16.91 7.21 -9.29
C GLU A 90 -17.37 6.26 -10.40
N GLY A 91 -16.44 5.45 -10.90
CA GLY A 91 -16.69 4.37 -11.86
C GLY A 91 -16.34 2.99 -11.29
N ALA A 92 -16.05 2.03 -12.18
CA ALA A 92 -15.72 0.65 -11.81
C ALA A 92 -14.58 0.53 -10.78
N ASN A 93 -13.60 1.44 -10.85
CA ASN A 93 -12.46 1.47 -9.92
C ASN A 93 -12.84 1.78 -8.47
N SER A 94 -14.03 2.32 -8.21
CA SER A 94 -14.56 2.59 -6.85
C SER A 94 -15.17 1.36 -6.18
N LEU A 95 -15.41 0.28 -6.95
CA LEU A 95 -16.05 -0.95 -6.52
C LEU A 95 -15.06 -2.10 -6.42
N ARG A 96 -15.32 -3.04 -5.52
CA ARG A 96 -14.53 -4.25 -5.33
C ARG A 96 -15.46 -5.44 -5.22
N VAL A 97 -15.22 -6.49 -6.00
CA VAL A 97 -15.96 -7.76 -5.90
C VAL A 97 -15.08 -8.78 -5.22
N TYR A 98 -15.51 -9.24 -4.05
CA TYR A 98 -14.83 -10.25 -3.27
C TYR A 98 -15.60 -11.55 -3.36
N VAL A 99 -14.86 -12.65 -3.47
CA VAL A 99 -15.43 -13.98 -3.63
C VAL A 99 -14.79 -14.94 -2.64
N GLU A 100 -15.59 -15.75 -1.96
CA GLU A 100 -15.13 -16.78 -1.05
C GLU A 100 -15.63 -18.15 -1.52
N ASP A 101 -14.73 -19.15 -1.56
CA ASP A 101 -15.09 -20.53 -1.88
C ASP A 101 -15.37 -21.37 -0.63
N ALA A 102 -15.81 -22.62 -0.83
CA ALA A 102 -16.14 -23.53 0.27
C ALA A 102 -14.94 -23.88 1.19
N LYS A 103 -13.70 -23.61 0.76
CA LYS A 103 -12.49 -23.80 1.55
C LYS A 103 -12.07 -22.52 2.31
N GLY A 104 -12.87 -21.45 2.22
CA GLY A 104 -12.56 -20.15 2.82
C GLY A 104 -11.51 -19.35 2.06
N ARG A 105 -11.13 -19.77 0.84
CA ARG A 105 -10.18 -19.01 0.01
C ARG A 105 -10.88 -17.79 -0.56
N LYS A 106 -10.20 -16.65 -0.50
CA LYS A 106 -10.74 -15.35 -0.92
C LYS A 106 -10.08 -14.89 -2.21
N TYR A 107 -10.90 -14.55 -3.19
CA TYR A 107 -10.52 -14.08 -4.51
C TYR A 107 -11.04 -12.65 -4.71
N ARG A 108 -10.39 -11.90 -5.60
CA ARG A 108 -10.86 -10.59 -6.04
C ARG A 108 -11.11 -10.61 -7.53
N PHE A 109 -12.35 -10.40 -7.93
CA PHE A 109 -12.72 -10.32 -9.33
C PHE A 109 -12.74 -8.86 -9.80
N PRO A 110 -12.12 -8.52 -10.94
CA PRO A 110 -12.09 -7.15 -11.42
C PRO A 110 -13.47 -6.72 -11.93
N VAL A 111 -13.84 -5.49 -11.59
CA VAL A 111 -15.01 -4.79 -12.13
C VAL A 111 -14.54 -4.00 -13.34
N LEU A 112 -15.09 -4.31 -14.51
CA LEU A 112 -14.71 -3.71 -15.79
C LEU A 112 -15.53 -2.44 -16.09
N SER A 113 -16.82 -2.44 -15.73
CA SER A 113 -17.70 -1.28 -15.85
C SER A 113 -18.82 -1.34 -14.81
N VAL A 114 -19.43 -0.19 -14.54
CA VAL A 114 -20.65 -0.06 -13.72
C VAL A 114 -21.57 0.93 -14.43
N GLU A 115 -22.80 0.51 -14.69
CA GLU A 115 -23.77 1.31 -15.46
C GLU A 115 -25.15 1.20 -14.81
N PRO A 116 -25.92 2.31 -14.69
CA PRO A 116 -27.31 2.23 -14.23
C PRO A 116 -28.16 1.49 -15.26
N ILE A 117 -29.17 0.75 -14.79
CA ILE A 117 -30.12 0.06 -15.67
C ILE A 117 -31.11 1.07 -16.24
N GLN A 118 -31.26 1.07 -17.57
CA GLN A 118 -32.24 1.92 -18.25
C GLN A 118 -33.66 1.67 -17.72
N GLY A 119 -34.33 2.73 -17.27
CA GLY A 119 -35.68 2.65 -16.67
C GLY A 119 -35.72 2.20 -15.21
N ARG A 120 -34.58 1.89 -14.59
CA ARG A 120 -34.41 1.61 -13.15
C ARG A 120 -33.05 2.12 -12.68
N GLU A 121 -32.85 3.44 -12.74
CA GLU A 121 -31.52 4.06 -12.56
C GLU A 121 -30.93 3.85 -11.15
N TRP A 122 -31.73 3.46 -10.16
CA TRP A 122 -31.28 3.09 -8.81
C TRP A 122 -30.68 1.68 -8.72
N ILE A 123 -30.73 0.89 -9.80
CA ILE A 123 -30.06 -0.41 -9.92
C ILE A 123 -28.91 -0.27 -10.90
N TYR A 124 -27.74 -0.75 -10.50
CA TYR A 124 -26.52 -0.75 -11.29
C TYR A 124 -26.17 -2.16 -11.75
N ALA A 125 -25.78 -2.29 -13.00
CA ALA A 125 -25.17 -3.47 -13.58
C ALA A 125 -23.64 -3.34 -13.52
N LEU A 126 -22.99 -4.24 -12.79
CA LEU A 126 -21.55 -4.35 -12.68
C LEU A 126 -21.07 -5.42 -13.68
N THR A 127 -20.24 -5.02 -14.63
CA THR A 127 -19.54 -5.95 -15.52
C THR A 127 -18.34 -6.52 -14.79
N VAL A 128 -18.36 -7.82 -14.48
CA VAL A 128 -17.35 -8.48 -13.65
C VAL A 128 -16.71 -9.64 -14.41
N ARG A 129 -15.38 -9.69 -14.45
CA ARG A 129 -14.65 -10.84 -15.00
C ARG A 129 -14.44 -11.87 -13.90
N LEU A 130 -14.87 -13.11 -14.12
CA LEU A 130 -14.74 -14.21 -13.17
C LEU A 130 -13.33 -14.81 -13.17
N LYS A 131 -12.34 -13.96 -12.90
CA LYS A 131 -10.92 -14.28 -12.88
C LYS A 131 -10.27 -13.53 -11.72
N ASP A 132 -9.49 -14.24 -10.92
CA ASP A 132 -8.59 -13.59 -9.98
C ASP A 132 -7.32 -13.12 -10.73
N GLU A 133 -7.13 -11.81 -10.80
CA GLU A 133 -5.96 -11.22 -11.45
C GLU A 133 -4.78 -11.05 -10.48
N SER A 134 -4.98 -11.29 -9.17
CA SER A 134 -3.91 -11.16 -8.17
C SER A 134 -2.84 -12.26 -8.29
N GLY A 135 -3.20 -13.42 -8.86
CA GLY A 135 -2.30 -14.57 -9.01
C GLY A 135 -1.80 -15.19 -7.70
N PHE A 136 -2.31 -14.74 -6.54
CA PHE A 136 -1.84 -15.16 -5.22
C PHE A 136 -2.29 -16.58 -4.84
N TRP A 137 -3.46 -17.00 -5.31
CA TRP A 137 -3.99 -18.36 -5.11
C TRP A 137 -4.02 -19.12 -6.43
N ASP A 138 -3.91 -20.46 -6.36
CA ASP A 138 -4.33 -21.33 -7.46
C ASP A 138 -5.77 -20.98 -7.87
N LYS A 139 -6.08 -21.11 -9.17
CA LYS A 139 -7.40 -20.81 -9.73
C LYS A 139 -8.52 -21.34 -8.81
N PRO A 140 -9.58 -20.55 -8.54
CA PRO A 140 -10.69 -20.98 -7.70
C PRO A 140 -11.16 -22.38 -8.09
N LEU A 141 -11.48 -23.24 -7.11
CA LEU A 141 -12.03 -24.56 -7.41
C LEU A 141 -13.37 -24.32 -8.12
N LEU A 142 -13.41 -24.61 -9.41
CA LEU A 142 -14.54 -24.38 -10.31
C LEU A 142 -15.62 -25.45 -10.13
N ASP A 143 -15.98 -25.76 -8.87
CA ASP A 143 -16.81 -26.91 -8.55
C ASP A 143 -18.00 -26.58 -7.66
N GLY A 144 -18.63 -25.42 -7.88
CA GLY A 144 -19.88 -25.10 -7.20
C GLY A 144 -20.13 -23.62 -6.96
N ASP A 145 -21.01 -23.39 -5.99
CA ASP A 145 -21.33 -22.08 -5.49
C ASP A 145 -20.15 -21.47 -4.73
N VAL A 146 -20.01 -20.16 -4.90
CA VAL A 146 -19.15 -19.27 -4.13
C VAL A 146 -20.00 -18.17 -3.51
N LEU A 147 -19.53 -17.54 -2.44
CA LEU A 147 -20.15 -16.35 -1.87
C LEU A 147 -19.52 -15.11 -2.48
N VAL A 148 -20.34 -14.23 -3.03
CA VAL A 148 -19.91 -12.99 -3.68
C VAL A 148 -20.43 -11.81 -2.89
N GLY A 149 -19.55 -10.86 -2.60
CA GLY A 149 -19.85 -9.57 -1.98
C GLY A 149 -19.30 -8.41 -2.82
N VAL A 150 -19.96 -7.25 -2.75
CA VAL A 150 -19.49 -6.00 -3.35
C VAL A 150 -19.14 -5.04 -2.22
N SER A 151 -17.97 -4.40 -2.31
CA SER A 151 -17.63 -3.27 -1.46
C SER A 151 -17.60 -1.98 -2.27
N TRP A 152 -18.15 -0.94 -1.66
CA TRP A 152 -18.19 0.43 -2.17
C TRP A 152 -17.97 1.35 -0.96
N ARG A 153 -17.04 2.31 -1.09
CA ARG A 153 -16.69 3.26 -0.01
C ARG A 153 -16.41 2.56 1.34
N GLY A 154 -15.74 1.41 1.35
CA GLY A 154 -15.40 0.68 2.58
C GLY A 154 -16.59 0.01 3.31
N LEU A 155 -17.81 0.17 2.78
CA LEU A 155 -18.99 -0.60 3.16
C LEU A 155 -19.04 -1.88 2.33
N THR A 156 -19.58 -2.95 2.89
CA THR A 156 -19.66 -4.25 2.21
C THR A 156 -21.12 -4.68 2.14
N SER A 157 -21.53 -5.17 0.98
CA SER A 157 -22.89 -5.64 0.77
C SER A 157 -23.18 -6.93 1.55
N ASN A 158 -24.45 -7.33 1.55
CA ASN A 158 -24.80 -8.73 1.75
C ASN A 158 -24.02 -9.63 0.79
N ARG A 159 -23.78 -10.88 1.19
CA ARG A 159 -23.18 -11.89 0.31
C ARG A 159 -24.24 -12.81 -0.26
N VAL A 160 -24.10 -13.13 -1.54
CA VAL A 160 -25.03 -13.96 -2.31
C VAL A 160 -24.28 -15.10 -3.00
N ARG A 161 -24.96 -16.22 -3.27
CA ARG A 161 -24.37 -17.36 -3.97
C ARG A 161 -24.20 -17.07 -5.46
N LEU A 162 -23.06 -17.40 -6.03
CA LEU A 162 -22.84 -17.42 -7.48
C LEU A 162 -22.32 -18.80 -7.88
N GLY A 163 -22.94 -19.45 -8.88
CA GLY A 163 -22.47 -20.76 -9.34
C GLY A 163 -21.33 -20.62 -10.33
N ILE A 164 -20.17 -21.20 -10.04
CA ILE A 164 -19.03 -21.25 -10.95
C ILE A 164 -18.74 -22.71 -11.30
N GLY A 165 -18.80 -23.04 -12.60
CA GLY A 165 -18.76 -24.42 -13.12
C GLY A 165 -20.09 -25.14 -12.98
N LYS A 166 -20.57 -25.32 -11.74
CA LYS A 166 -21.89 -25.90 -11.40
C LYS A 166 -22.58 -25.11 -10.28
N LYS A 167 -23.88 -25.37 -10.06
CA LYS A 167 -24.63 -24.86 -8.90
C LYS A 167 -24.52 -25.84 -7.73
N GLY A 168 -24.63 -25.32 -6.51
CA GLY A 168 -24.57 -26.11 -5.27
C GLY A 168 -23.13 -26.37 -4.82
N GLY A 169 -22.92 -27.29 -3.89
CA GLY A 169 -21.62 -27.52 -3.26
C GLY A 169 -21.66 -27.30 -1.75
N GLU A 170 -20.50 -27.28 -1.10
CA GLU A 170 -20.40 -27.29 0.36
C GLU A 170 -20.46 -25.90 1.00
N ILE A 171 -20.42 -24.82 0.19
CA ILE A 171 -20.49 -23.47 0.74
C ILE A 171 -21.86 -23.20 1.36
N LYS A 172 -21.85 -22.62 2.55
CA LYS A 172 -23.04 -22.21 3.29
C LYS A 172 -23.24 -20.71 3.14
N ASP A 173 -24.50 -20.28 3.16
CA ASP A 173 -24.80 -18.86 3.25
C ASP A 173 -24.36 -18.30 4.61
N ASP A 174 -24.23 -16.98 4.67
CA ASP A 174 -24.02 -16.27 5.93
C ASP A 174 -25.19 -16.52 6.89
N ALA A 175 -24.89 -16.53 8.19
CA ALA A 175 -25.91 -16.64 9.22
C ALA A 175 -26.90 -15.47 9.07
N GLY A 176 -28.19 -15.80 8.90
CA GLY A 176 -29.25 -14.81 8.68
C GLY A 176 -29.39 -14.29 7.25
N ALA A 177 -28.69 -14.88 6.27
CA ALA A 177 -28.86 -14.52 4.87
C ALA A 177 -30.29 -14.78 4.39
N ILE A 178 -30.89 -13.75 3.78
CA ILE A 178 -32.23 -13.79 3.17
C ILE A 178 -32.14 -13.35 1.70
N PRO A 179 -33.09 -13.77 0.84
CA PRO A 179 -33.17 -13.25 -0.52
C PRO A 179 -33.36 -11.72 -0.54
N THR A 180 -32.63 -11.04 -1.42
CA THR A 180 -32.62 -9.60 -1.68
C THR A 180 -33.05 -9.30 -3.13
N PRO A 181 -34.31 -9.57 -3.52
CA PRO A 181 -34.77 -9.33 -4.89
C PRO A 181 -34.68 -7.86 -5.30
N ALA A 182 -34.64 -7.63 -6.63
CA ALA A 182 -34.61 -6.29 -7.20
C ALA A 182 -35.80 -5.46 -6.70
N PRO A 183 -35.57 -4.26 -6.14
CA PRO A 183 -36.65 -3.40 -5.69
C PRO A 183 -37.54 -2.97 -6.86
N ILE A 184 -38.85 -2.89 -6.61
CA ILE A 184 -39.86 -2.53 -7.63
C ILE A 184 -39.87 -1.01 -7.84
N GLU A 185 -39.65 -0.24 -6.79
CA GLU A 185 -39.57 1.22 -6.77
C GLU A 185 -38.30 1.67 -6.05
N GLN A 186 -37.86 2.89 -6.31
CA GLN A 186 -36.76 3.50 -5.57
C GLN A 186 -37.19 3.68 -4.10
N ALA A 187 -36.32 3.30 -3.16
CA ALA A 187 -36.57 3.60 -1.76
C ALA A 187 -36.63 5.12 -1.58
N GLU A 188 -37.75 5.64 -1.08
CA GLU A 188 -37.84 7.05 -0.66
C GLU A 188 -37.02 7.22 0.63
N GLU A 189 -35.73 7.49 0.51
CA GLU A 189 -34.96 8.04 1.63
C GLU A 189 -35.17 9.55 1.71
N ALA A 190 -35.48 10.00 2.93
CA ALA A 190 -35.78 11.38 3.26
C ALA A 190 -34.69 12.32 2.71
N GLN A 191 -35.09 13.17 1.78
CA GLN A 191 -34.25 14.14 1.11
C GLN A 191 -33.91 15.32 2.04
N GLN A 192 -33.32 15.04 3.20
CA GLN A 192 -32.88 16.01 4.19
C GLN A 192 -31.38 15.88 4.46
N ALA A 193 -30.57 16.34 3.51
CA ALA A 193 -29.36 17.12 3.75
C ALA A 193 -28.56 17.32 2.45
N LYS A 194 -29.19 17.86 1.40
CA LYS A 194 -28.45 18.23 0.17
C LYS A 194 -27.61 19.50 0.31
N ASN A 195 -27.36 19.97 1.53
CA ASN A 195 -26.61 21.20 1.78
C ASN A 195 -25.48 20.95 2.78
N THR A 196 -24.28 21.31 2.32
CA THR A 196 -22.98 21.43 3.02
C THR A 196 -22.14 20.16 3.16
N SER A 197 -21.10 20.06 2.30
CA SER A 197 -19.71 19.59 2.53
C SER A 197 -19.41 18.41 3.49
N ARG A 198 -20.39 17.65 3.95
CA ARG A 198 -20.20 16.50 4.84
C ARG A 198 -20.06 15.26 3.96
N LEU A 199 -18.89 14.62 4.08
CA LEU A 199 -18.65 13.35 3.43
C LEU A 199 -19.45 12.28 4.09
N HIS A 200 -20.05 11.41 3.28
CA HIS A 200 -20.80 10.27 3.76
C HIS A 200 -19.90 9.33 4.59
N SER A 201 -20.49 8.52 5.49
CA SER A 201 -19.74 7.67 6.44
C SER A 201 -18.76 6.71 5.76
N GLY A 202 -19.16 6.13 4.63
CA GLY A 202 -18.30 5.27 3.82
C GLY A 202 -17.10 6.03 3.24
N ASP A 203 -17.31 7.25 2.74
CA ASP A 203 -16.21 8.05 2.16
C ASP A 203 -15.15 8.39 3.19
N ARG A 204 -15.56 8.74 4.41
CA ARG A 204 -14.62 8.98 5.51
C ARG A 204 -13.85 7.71 5.86
N LYS A 205 -14.53 6.57 5.95
CA LYS A 205 -13.87 5.28 6.24
C LYS A 205 -12.84 4.91 5.18
N ARG A 206 -13.23 4.95 3.89
CA ARG A 206 -12.32 4.72 2.76
C ARG A 206 -11.12 5.66 2.80
N PHE A 207 -11.37 6.96 3.03
CA PHE A 207 -10.32 7.95 3.15
C PHE A 207 -9.33 7.60 4.27
N MET A 208 -9.81 7.25 5.47
CA MET A 208 -8.94 6.86 6.59
C MET A 208 -8.11 5.61 6.27
N GLU A 209 -8.70 4.59 5.63
CA GLU A 209 -7.98 3.36 5.23
C GLU A 209 -6.88 3.63 4.18
N GLN A 210 -7.07 4.64 3.33
CA GLN A 210 -6.10 5.03 2.31
C GLN A 210 -5.01 5.95 2.86
N ALA A 211 -5.41 6.97 3.63
CA ALA A 211 -4.54 8.05 4.10
C ALA A 211 -3.79 7.76 5.41
N THR A 212 -4.13 6.67 6.12
CA THR A 212 -3.53 6.32 7.42
C THR A 212 -3.24 4.81 7.51
N PHE A 213 -2.74 4.35 8.67
CA PHE A 213 -2.60 2.93 8.97
C PHE A 213 -3.87 2.26 9.53
N GLY A 214 -4.98 3.00 9.62
CA GLY A 214 -6.28 2.44 9.92
C GLY A 214 -7.27 3.47 10.48
N PRO A 215 -8.58 3.29 10.27
CA PRO A 215 -9.60 4.10 10.90
C PRO A 215 -9.54 4.05 12.43
N THR A 216 -9.70 5.20 13.09
CA THR A 216 -9.90 5.29 14.54
C THR A 216 -11.17 6.08 14.85
N PRO A 217 -11.84 5.82 16.00
CA PRO A 217 -12.99 6.62 16.42
C PRO A 217 -12.67 8.12 16.52
N GLU A 218 -11.47 8.46 16.96
CA GLU A 218 -11.02 9.85 17.11
C GLU A 218 -10.85 10.53 15.75
N LEU A 219 -10.28 9.83 14.76
CA LEU A 219 -10.12 10.36 13.41
C LEU A 219 -11.47 10.52 12.72
N ASP A 220 -12.38 9.55 12.83
CA ASP A 220 -13.73 9.70 12.26
C ASP A 220 -14.46 10.89 12.90
N ALA A 221 -14.41 11.02 14.23
CA ALA A 221 -15.00 12.15 14.94
C ALA A 221 -14.39 13.50 14.51
N ARG A 222 -13.10 13.53 14.16
CA ARG A 222 -12.43 14.70 13.59
C ARG A 222 -12.95 15.01 12.18
N LEU A 223 -12.97 14.03 11.28
CA LEU A 223 -13.40 14.20 9.88
C LEU A 223 -14.90 14.50 9.73
N ARG A 224 -15.73 14.20 10.75
CA ARG A 224 -17.13 14.68 10.81
C ARG A 224 -17.23 16.20 11.01
N ARG A 225 -16.19 16.85 11.53
CA ARG A 225 -16.19 18.27 11.94
C ARG A 225 -15.37 19.16 11.02
N ILE A 226 -14.49 18.61 10.19
CA ILE A 226 -13.63 19.36 9.28
C ILE A 226 -13.63 18.77 7.86
N PRO A 227 -13.42 19.59 6.81
CA PRO A 227 -13.15 19.09 5.47
C PRO A 227 -11.88 18.22 5.40
N LEU A 228 -11.83 17.25 4.49
CA LEU A 228 -10.61 16.43 4.27
C LEU A 228 -9.41 17.29 3.88
N THR A 229 -9.63 18.34 3.10
CA THR A 229 -8.56 19.26 2.70
C THR A 229 -7.92 19.93 3.91
N THR A 230 -8.70 20.27 4.95
CA THR A 230 -8.16 20.78 6.21
C THR A 230 -7.33 19.73 6.93
N TRP A 231 -7.81 18.48 7.02
CA TRP A 231 -7.03 17.40 7.63
C TRP A 231 -5.73 17.11 6.87
N LEU A 232 -5.76 17.13 5.54
CA LEU A 232 -4.57 16.96 4.70
C LEU A 232 -3.53 18.05 4.97
N VAL A 233 -3.95 19.31 5.06
CA VAL A 233 -3.06 20.42 5.44
C VAL A 233 -2.44 20.20 6.82
N GLU A 234 -3.25 19.78 7.81
CA GLU A 234 -2.74 19.43 9.15
C GLU A 234 -1.66 18.35 9.07
N GLN A 235 -1.88 17.31 8.27
CA GLN A 235 -0.92 16.20 8.11
C GLN A 235 0.34 16.55 7.33
N PHE A 236 0.29 17.49 6.39
CA PHE A 236 1.48 17.98 5.70
C PHE A 236 2.42 18.72 6.66
N GLU A 237 1.85 19.46 7.61
CA GLU A 237 2.57 20.26 8.61
C GLU A 237 2.92 19.49 9.90
N GLU A 238 2.33 18.30 10.11
CA GLU A 238 2.56 17.52 11.33
C GLU A 238 4.05 17.15 11.48
N PRO A 239 4.66 17.43 12.66
CA PRO A 239 6.01 17.01 12.96
C PRO A 239 6.18 15.49 12.83
N TYR A 240 7.28 15.08 12.22
CA TYR A 240 7.57 13.66 12.02
C TYR A 240 9.04 13.35 12.35
N PRO A 241 9.32 12.23 13.03
CA PRO A 241 8.33 11.28 13.56
C PRO A 241 7.73 11.76 14.89
N THR A 242 6.56 11.23 15.25
CA THR A 242 5.97 11.43 16.58
C THR A 242 6.79 10.68 17.64
N ASN A 243 7.18 9.45 17.32
CA ASN A 243 8.12 8.66 18.10
C ASN A 243 9.54 8.83 17.54
N PRO A 244 10.49 9.44 18.28
CA PRO A 244 11.84 9.65 17.79
C PRO A 244 12.47 8.39 17.21
N TYR A 245 13.18 8.55 16.09
CA TYR A 245 13.93 7.46 15.49
C TYR A 245 14.91 6.84 16.50
N PRO A 246 14.94 5.52 16.65
CA PRO A 246 15.91 4.87 17.51
C PRO A 246 17.32 5.04 16.96
N ASN A 247 18.28 5.37 17.82
CA ASN A 247 19.69 5.42 17.46
C ASN A 247 20.35 4.07 17.73
N PHE A 248 20.22 3.13 16.79
CA PHE A 248 20.80 1.79 16.93
C PHE A 248 22.32 1.82 16.83
N ILE A 249 23.01 1.12 17.72
CA ILE A 249 24.47 1.03 17.70
C ILE A 249 24.91 0.16 16.51
N LEU A 250 25.94 0.59 15.77
CA LEU A 250 26.55 -0.23 14.73
C LEU A 250 27.33 -1.38 15.38
N LYS A 251 27.13 -2.61 14.89
CA LYS A 251 27.82 -3.80 15.38
C LYS A 251 28.59 -4.48 14.23
N PRO A 252 29.64 -5.25 14.54
CA PRO A 252 30.33 -6.06 13.54
C PRO A 252 29.36 -6.98 12.79
N ASN A 253 29.67 -7.34 11.55
CA ASN A 253 28.86 -8.32 10.81
C ASN A 253 28.84 -9.70 11.49
N ASP A 254 29.96 -10.09 12.13
CA ASP A 254 30.02 -11.31 12.92
C ASP A 254 29.32 -11.13 14.27
N ALA A 255 28.19 -11.81 14.43
CA ALA A 255 27.40 -11.79 15.66
C ALA A 255 28.15 -12.33 16.87
N GLN A 256 29.14 -13.22 16.69
CA GLN A 256 29.94 -13.73 17.81
C GLN A 256 30.84 -12.64 18.41
N LEU A 257 31.31 -11.71 17.58
CA LEU A 257 32.11 -10.56 18.03
C LEU A 257 31.23 -9.50 18.70
N GLY A 258 30.02 -9.26 18.19
CA GLY A 258 29.13 -8.24 18.74
C GLY A 258 28.28 -8.67 19.93
N CYS A 259 28.04 -9.99 20.06
CA CYS A 259 27.26 -10.65 21.11
C CYS A 259 27.92 -11.98 21.51
N PRO A 260 28.82 -12.00 22.52
CA PRO A 260 29.49 -13.21 22.98
C PRO A 260 28.50 -14.28 23.49
N ARG A 261 28.69 -15.54 23.08
CA ARG A 261 27.77 -16.66 23.38
C ARG A 261 27.70 -17.06 24.86
N ASP A 262 28.77 -16.76 25.60
CA ASP A 262 28.90 -16.98 27.03
C ASP A 262 28.21 -15.90 27.88
N SER A 263 27.73 -14.81 27.25
CA SER A 263 26.95 -13.79 27.94
C SER A 263 25.57 -14.31 28.36
N PRO A 264 25.13 -14.11 29.62
CA PRO A 264 23.76 -14.37 30.05
C PRO A 264 22.69 -13.64 29.23
N GLU A 265 23.07 -12.55 28.54
CA GLU A 265 22.19 -11.70 27.73
C GLU A 265 22.27 -12.01 26.22
N TYR A 266 22.94 -13.10 25.81
CA TYR A 266 23.17 -13.42 24.39
C TYR A 266 21.90 -13.34 23.54
N ALA A 267 20.80 -13.96 23.99
CA ALA A 267 19.54 -13.95 23.24
C ALA A 267 18.95 -12.53 23.08
N VAL A 268 19.04 -11.70 24.12
CA VAL A 268 18.60 -10.31 24.10
C VAL A 268 19.48 -9.49 23.16
N CYS A 269 20.80 -9.67 23.23
CA CYS A 269 21.76 -9.00 22.35
C CYS A 269 21.52 -9.33 20.87
N ILE A 270 21.32 -10.62 20.53
CA ILE A 270 21.01 -11.03 19.16
C ILE A 270 19.70 -10.40 18.68
N ARG A 271 18.64 -10.43 19.50
CA ARG A 271 17.37 -9.77 19.15
C ARG A 271 17.57 -8.27 18.91
N ASP A 272 18.29 -7.58 19.80
CA ASP A 272 18.36 -6.11 19.79
C ASP A 272 19.34 -5.53 18.76
N TYR A 273 20.32 -6.32 18.29
CA TYR A 273 21.33 -5.82 17.34
C TYR A 273 21.41 -6.60 16.03
N TYR A 274 21.04 -7.88 16.02
CA TYR A 274 21.18 -8.78 14.87
C TYR A 274 19.81 -9.29 14.37
N SER A 275 18.76 -8.52 14.61
CA SER A 275 17.44 -8.76 14.03
C SER A 275 16.76 -7.45 13.67
N MET A 276 15.65 -7.56 12.94
CA MET A 276 14.76 -6.43 12.61
C MET A 276 13.81 -6.05 13.75
N TYR A 277 13.81 -6.78 14.87
CA TYR A 277 12.82 -6.60 15.93
C TYR A 277 12.73 -5.15 16.46
N PRO A 278 13.85 -4.46 16.79
CA PRO A 278 13.77 -3.07 17.24
C PRO A 278 13.21 -2.10 16.21
N GLU A 279 13.60 -2.25 14.95
CA GLU A 279 13.13 -1.42 13.84
C GLU A 279 11.64 -1.65 13.57
N GLN A 280 11.21 -2.92 13.50
CA GLN A 280 9.79 -3.29 13.36
C GLN A 280 8.95 -2.75 14.51
N ASN A 281 9.44 -2.83 15.75
CA ASN A 281 8.75 -2.28 16.91
C ASN A 281 8.57 -0.76 16.79
N TRP A 282 9.63 -0.03 16.40
CA TRP A 282 9.51 1.41 16.15
C TRP A 282 8.53 1.73 15.02
N PHE A 283 8.61 1.00 13.90
CA PHE A 283 7.70 1.17 12.77
C PHE A 283 6.24 1.01 13.19
N PHE A 284 5.88 -0.09 13.85
CA PHE A 284 4.50 -0.32 14.29
C PHE A 284 4.06 0.65 15.37
N LYS A 285 4.97 1.12 16.23
CA LYS A 285 4.64 2.16 17.21
C LYS A 285 4.28 3.47 16.52
N GLU A 286 5.02 3.88 15.49
CA GLU A 286 4.69 5.08 14.72
C GLU A 286 3.41 4.89 13.89
N ALA A 287 3.21 3.72 13.28
CA ALA A 287 2.01 3.40 12.53
C ALA A 287 0.74 3.42 13.40
N LEU A 288 0.78 2.85 14.61
CA LEU A 288 -0.40 2.74 15.47
C LEU A 288 -0.65 3.97 16.35
N TYR A 289 0.40 4.69 16.74
CA TYR A 289 0.31 5.74 17.75
C TYR A 289 0.94 7.08 17.33
N GLY A 290 1.49 7.19 16.12
CA GLY A 290 1.99 8.44 15.57
C GLY A 290 0.89 9.35 15.03
N ASN A 291 1.08 10.66 15.13
CA ASN A 291 0.12 11.67 14.66
C ASN A 291 0.23 11.92 13.16
N ALA A 292 1.44 11.87 12.60
CA ALA A 292 1.75 12.14 11.19
C ALA A 292 1.49 10.91 10.30
N GLN A 293 0.26 10.38 10.38
CA GLN A 293 -0.19 9.18 9.70
C GLN A 293 0.01 9.23 8.19
N LEU A 294 -0.32 10.36 7.54
CA LEU A 294 -0.18 10.49 6.08
C LEU A 294 1.28 10.38 5.64
N LYS A 295 2.20 11.05 6.36
CA LYS A 295 3.63 11.01 6.03
C LYS A 295 4.20 9.60 6.19
N HIS A 296 3.83 8.90 7.28
CA HIS A 296 4.24 7.51 7.46
C HIS A 296 3.66 6.60 6.37
N ARG A 297 2.42 6.83 5.95
CA ARG A 297 1.74 6.06 4.89
C ARG A 297 2.41 6.24 3.54
N VAL A 298 2.76 7.49 3.18
CA VAL A 298 3.50 7.77 1.94
C VAL A 298 4.92 7.20 2.00
N ALA A 299 5.62 7.31 3.13
CA ALA A 299 6.93 6.69 3.33
C ALA A 299 6.86 5.16 3.11
N TRP A 300 5.82 4.51 3.63
CA TRP A 300 5.57 3.09 3.43
C TRP A 300 5.34 2.74 1.96
N SER A 301 4.51 3.51 1.25
CA SER A 301 4.28 3.33 -0.18
C SER A 301 5.58 3.50 -0.99
N LEU A 302 6.39 4.52 -0.69
CA LEU A 302 7.70 4.69 -1.33
C LEU A 302 8.63 3.51 -1.04
N GLY A 303 8.55 2.91 0.15
CA GLY A 303 9.30 1.71 0.50
C GLY A 303 8.84 0.42 -0.20
N GLN A 304 7.63 0.41 -0.77
CA GLN A 304 7.20 -0.67 -1.69
C GLN A 304 7.79 -0.50 -3.10
N MET A 305 8.27 0.69 -3.42
CA MET A 305 8.94 0.99 -4.69
C MET A 305 10.46 0.82 -4.55
N TRP A 306 11.08 1.54 -3.61
CA TRP A 306 12.52 1.51 -3.34
C TRP A 306 12.91 0.36 -2.41
N VAL A 307 12.52 -0.87 -2.74
CA VAL A 307 12.61 -2.02 -1.83
C VAL A 307 14.04 -2.37 -1.43
N ILE A 308 14.22 -2.69 -0.14
CA ILE A 308 15.37 -3.45 0.40
C ILE A 308 14.88 -4.60 1.29
N SER A 309 15.74 -5.58 1.55
CA SER A 309 15.38 -6.80 2.31
C SER A 309 16.01 -6.86 3.70
N GLY A 310 15.16 -7.04 4.71
CA GLY A 310 15.58 -7.38 6.08
C GLY A 310 16.10 -8.82 6.24
N VAL A 311 15.99 -9.66 5.20
CA VAL A 311 16.64 -10.99 5.16
C VAL A 311 18.12 -10.85 4.79
N ASP A 312 18.44 -9.92 3.89
CA ASP A 312 19.83 -9.65 3.47
C ASP A 312 20.52 -8.65 4.40
N THR A 313 19.76 -7.69 4.93
CA THR A 313 20.29 -6.65 5.82
C THR A 313 19.65 -6.76 7.21
N GLN A 314 20.15 -7.71 7.99
CA GLN A 314 19.49 -8.22 9.21
C GLN A 314 19.71 -7.40 10.49
N GLN A 315 20.58 -6.38 10.47
CA GLN A 315 20.76 -5.50 11.63
C GLN A 315 19.85 -4.28 11.52
N SER A 316 19.05 -3.99 12.55
CA SER A 316 18.20 -2.79 12.59
C SER A 316 19.00 -1.48 12.37
N SER A 317 20.26 -1.46 12.82
CA SER A 317 21.20 -0.34 12.63
C SER A 317 21.55 -0.09 11.16
N HIS A 318 21.35 -1.07 10.29
CA HIS A 318 21.60 -0.95 8.87
C HIS A 318 20.38 -0.42 8.10
N MET A 319 19.16 -0.57 8.65
CA MET A 319 17.89 -0.23 7.98
C MET A 319 17.31 1.12 8.37
N ILE A 320 17.65 1.63 9.54
CA ILE A 320 16.98 2.84 10.05
C ILE A 320 17.18 4.08 9.15
N THR A 321 18.37 4.22 8.55
CA THR A 321 18.69 5.32 7.62
C THR A 321 17.86 5.23 6.34
N TYR A 322 17.56 4.03 5.87
CA TYR A 322 16.67 3.81 4.72
C TYR A 322 15.26 4.36 5.00
N HIS A 323 14.68 4.04 6.17
CA HIS A 323 13.38 4.59 6.56
C HIS A 323 13.39 6.10 6.77
N GLN A 324 14.53 6.66 7.23
CA GLN A 324 14.70 8.11 7.35
C GLN A 324 14.70 8.79 5.98
N VAL A 325 15.37 8.22 4.97
CA VAL A 325 15.35 8.76 3.59
C VAL A 325 13.94 8.75 3.02
N LEU A 326 13.19 7.64 3.17
CA LEU A 326 11.82 7.54 2.66
C LEU A 326 10.88 8.58 3.30
N SER A 327 10.92 8.70 4.62
CA SER A 327 10.05 9.64 5.35
C SER A 327 10.42 11.11 5.09
N LYS A 328 11.72 11.43 5.00
CA LYS A 328 12.21 12.76 4.67
C LYS A 328 11.70 13.23 3.30
N ASN A 329 11.63 12.30 2.33
CA ASN A 329 11.25 12.62 0.96
C ASN A 329 9.77 12.35 0.65
N SER A 330 8.94 11.99 1.63
CA SER A 330 7.53 11.60 1.40
C SER A 330 6.69 12.70 0.75
N PHE A 331 6.93 13.97 1.10
CA PHE A 331 6.27 15.13 0.47
C PHE A 331 7.25 15.98 -0.33
N GLY A 332 8.41 15.40 -0.67
CA GLY A 332 9.52 16.10 -1.31
C GLY A 332 9.56 15.93 -2.82
N ASN A 333 10.72 16.25 -3.39
CA ASN A 333 11.00 16.06 -4.80
C ASN A 333 11.59 14.66 -5.06
N TYR A 334 11.07 13.95 -6.07
CA TYR A 334 11.53 12.59 -6.40
C TYR A 334 13.01 12.52 -6.77
N ARG A 335 13.58 13.59 -7.35
CA ARG A 335 15.01 13.70 -7.65
C ARG A 335 15.87 13.63 -6.39
N ASN A 336 15.41 14.22 -5.29
CA ASN A 336 16.10 14.19 -3.99
C ASN A 336 16.05 12.78 -3.41
N LEU A 337 14.87 12.13 -3.44
CA LEU A 337 14.73 10.73 -3.06
C LEU A 337 15.69 9.84 -3.84
N MET A 338 15.75 9.99 -5.18
CA MET A 338 16.67 9.22 -6.02
C MET A 338 18.12 9.39 -5.56
N THR A 339 18.61 10.62 -5.36
CA THR A 339 19.99 10.84 -4.90
C THR A 339 20.25 10.23 -3.53
N GLU A 340 19.39 10.50 -2.56
CA GLU A 340 19.60 10.04 -1.19
C GLU A 340 19.50 8.52 -1.08
N MET A 341 18.63 7.89 -1.87
CA MET A 341 18.48 6.45 -1.90
C MET A 341 19.60 5.75 -2.68
N THR A 342 20.08 6.33 -3.80
CA THR A 342 21.25 5.80 -4.52
C THR A 342 22.49 5.73 -3.63
N LEU A 343 22.67 6.71 -2.74
CA LEU A 343 23.79 6.74 -1.80
C LEU A 343 23.47 6.11 -0.44
N ASN A 344 22.27 5.52 -0.27
CA ASN A 344 21.93 4.83 0.96
C ASN A 344 22.73 3.51 1.06
N PRO A 345 23.44 3.26 2.16
CA PRO A 345 24.27 2.06 2.30
C PRO A 345 23.46 0.76 2.37
N GLY A 346 22.22 0.80 2.88
CA GLY A 346 21.29 -0.34 2.86
C GLY A 346 20.93 -0.73 1.43
N MET A 347 20.52 0.26 0.62
CA MET A 347 20.25 0.07 -0.82
C MET A 347 21.49 -0.39 -1.58
N GLY A 348 22.63 0.25 -1.33
CA GLY A 348 23.90 -0.10 -1.97
C GLY A 348 24.39 -1.51 -1.62
N ASN A 349 24.08 -2.01 -0.43
CA ASN A 349 24.32 -3.41 -0.09
C ASN A 349 23.34 -4.36 -0.76
N TYR A 350 22.05 -4.02 -0.78
CA TYR A 350 20.99 -4.86 -1.31
C TYR A 350 21.13 -5.12 -2.81
N LEU A 351 21.55 -4.10 -3.57
CA LEU A 351 21.76 -4.17 -5.02
C LEU A 351 23.24 -4.19 -5.43
N ASP A 352 24.12 -4.60 -4.51
CA ASP A 352 25.57 -4.79 -4.73
C ASP A 352 26.36 -3.57 -5.24
N MET A 353 25.76 -2.38 -5.31
CA MET A 353 26.45 -1.15 -5.71
C MET A 353 27.68 -0.89 -4.84
N VAL A 354 27.61 -1.22 -3.54
CA VAL A 354 28.70 -1.07 -2.57
C VAL A 354 29.96 -1.89 -2.92
N ARG A 355 29.82 -2.90 -3.77
CA ARG A 355 30.88 -3.81 -4.26
C ARG A 355 31.22 -3.57 -5.74
N SER A 356 30.48 -2.69 -6.42
CA SER A 356 30.66 -2.40 -7.85
C SER A 356 31.91 -1.56 -8.05
N THR A 357 32.85 -2.04 -8.86
CA THR A 357 34.09 -1.30 -9.21
C THR A 357 34.31 -1.33 -10.71
N LYS A 358 35.14 -0.44 -11.24
CA LYS A 358 35.50 -0.42 -12.67
C LYS A 358 36.05 -1.75 -13.19
N ASN A 359 36.68 -2.55 -12.33
CA ASN A 359 37.26 -3.84 -12.68
C ASN A 359 36.30 -5.02 -12.42
N ASN A 360 35.26 -4.80 -11.63
CA ASN A 360 34.21 -5.77 -11.33
C ASN A 360 32.87 -5.03 -11.25
N PRO A 361 32.36 -4.54 -12.40
CA PRO A 361 31.12 -3.79 -12.43
C PRO A 361 29.94 -4.70 -12.12
N ASN A 362 28.99 -4.23 -11.32
CA ASN A 362 27.73 -4.92 -11.04
C ASN A 362 26.56 -4.06 -11.51
N GLU A 363 25.73 -4.63 -12.39
CA GLU A 363 24.63 -3.92 -13.06
C GLU A 363 23.34 -3.85 -12.26
N ASN A 364 23.21 -4.59 -11.14
CA ASN A 364 21.95 -4.73 -10.41
C ASN A 364 21.32 -3.37 -10.09
N PHE A 365 22.05 -2.48 -9.42
CA PHE A 365 21.53 -1.13 -9.13
C PHE A 365 21.20 -0.32 -10.38
N ALA A 366 22.03 -0.41 -11.43
CA ALA A 366 21.82 0.30 -12.69
C ALA A 366 20.54 -0.16 -13.40
N ARG A 367 20.26 -1.46 -13.35
CA ARG A 367 19.03 -2.04 -13.89
C ARG A 367 17.83 -1.61 -13.07
N GLU A 368 17.87 -1.75 -11.75
CA GLU A 368 16.70 -1.51 -10.91
C GLU A 368 16.32 -0.03 -10.82
N ILE A 369 17.29 0.89 -10.82
CA ILE A 369 16.97 2.33 -10.82
C ILE A 369 16.22 2.73 -12.09
N LEU A 370 16.50 2.11 -13.23
CA LEU A 370 15.75 2.32 -14.46
C LEU A 370 14.41 1.55 -14.42
N GLN A 371 14.47 0.25 -14.15
CA GLN A 371 13.36 -0.68 -14.35
C GLN A 371 12.28 -0.58 -13.28
N LEU A 372 12.66 -0.65 -12.01
CA LEU A 372 11.73 -0.77 -10.89
C LEU A 372 11.45 0.56 -10.24
N PHE A 373 12.41 1.48 -10.24
CA PHE A 373 12.30 2.70 -9.44
C PHE A 373 11.97 3.95 -10.26
N SER A 374 12.21 3.99 -11.58
CA SER A 374 12.05 5.25 -12.32
C SER A 374 11.22 5.16 -13.60
N ILE A 375 11.68 4.41 -14.61
CA ILE A 375 11.15 4.53 -15.97
C ILE A 375 10.42 3.29 -16.49
N GLY A 376 10.58 2.14 -15.83
CA GLY A 376 9.96 0.89 -16.30
C GLY A 376 10.65 0.32 -17.54
N LEU A 377 10.18 -0.85 -17.98
CA LEU A 377 10.70 -1.56 -19.17
C LEU A 377 10.24 -0.96 -20.51
N PHE A 378 9.12 -0.23 -20.51
CA PHE A 378 8.44 0.20 -21.73
C PHE A 378 8.04 1.67 -21.65
N MET A 379 8.06 2.35 -22.80
CA MET A 379 7.60 3.73 -22.95
C MET A 379 6.12 3.87 -22.59
N LEU A 380 5.79 4.94 -21.86
CA LEU A 380 4.46 5.24 -21.38
C LEU A 380 3.92 6.53 -22.00
N ASN A 381 2.62 6.55 -22.27
CA ASN A 381 1.88 7.79 -22.42
C ASN A 381 1.74 8.47 -21.05
N GLN A 382 1.39 9.77 -21.03
CA GLN A 382 1.24 10.51 -19.78
C GLN A 382 0.05 10.02 -18.93
N ASP A 383 -0.89 9.28 -19.51
CA ASP A 383 -1.96 8.58 -18.78
C ASP A 383 -1.54 7.20 -18.21
N GLY A 384 -0.27 6.81 -18.39
CA GLY A 384 0.29 5.54 -17.91
C GLY A 384 0.00 4.32 -18.79
N THR A 385 -0.64 4.50 -19.95
CA THR A 385 -0.79 3.43 -20.95
C THR A 385 0.51 3.21 -21.73
N LEU A 386 0.69 2.00 -22.29
CA LEU A 386 1.88 1.66 -23.07
C LEU A 386 1.89 2.40 -24.42
N GLN A 387 3.04 2.91 -24.82
CA GLN A 387 3.28 3.30 -26.21
C GLN A 387 3.59 2.03 -27.03
N LEU A 388 2.93 1.89 -28.17
CA LEU A 388 3.07 0.73 -29.06
C LEU A 388 3.71 1.14 -30.38
N ASP A 389 4.54 0.25 -30.93
CA ASP A 389 5.11 0.40 -32.27
C ASP A 389 4.06 0.18 -33.38
N GLY A 390 4.47 0.31 -34.64
CA GLY A 390 3.58 0.09 -35.80
C GLY A 390 3.06 -1.35 -35.95
N SER A 391 3.58 -2.30 -35.17
CA SER A 391 3.14 -3.70 -35.11
C SER A 391 2.30 -4.00 -33.86
N GLY A 392 2.07 -3.02 -32.99
CA GLY A 392 1.30 -3.17 -31.75
C GLY A 392 2.12 -3.71 -30.56
N ASN A 393 3.45 -3.78 -30.64
CA ASN A 393 4.28 -4.21 -29.52
C ASN A 393 4.67 -3.03 -28.62
N PRO A 394 4.77 -3.22 -27.29
CA PRO A 394 5.29 -2.18 -26.39
C PRO A 394 6.71 -1.76 -26.76
N ILE A 395 6.94 -0.45 -26.83
CA ILE A 395 8.25 0.13 -27.16
C ILE A 395 9.15 0.06 -25.91
N PRO A 396 10.33 -0.59 -25.96
CA PRO A 396 11.26 -0.62 -24.83
C PRO A 396 11.75 0.79 -24.45
N SER A 397 11.91 1.06 -23.16
CA SER A 397 12.41 2.35 -22.66
C SER A 397 13.94 2.47 -22.74
N TYR A 398 14.64 1.34 -22.73
CA TYR A 398 16.10 1.24 -22.85
C TYR A 398 16.50 -0.18 -23.28
N ASP A 399 17.79 -0.36 -23.57
CA ASP A 399 18.41 -1.64 -23.92
C ASP A 399 19.55 -2.02 -22.97
N GLN A 400 20.17 -3.17 -23.20
CA GLN A 400 21.28 -3.64 -22.36
C GLN A 400 22.50 -2.71 -22.44
N ASP A 401 22.76 -2.06 -23.57
CA ASP A 401 23.87 -1.12 -23.71
C ASP A 401 23.68 0.10 -22.82
N THR A 402 22.43 0.56 -22.68
CA THR A 402 22.08 1.61 -21.72
C THR A 402 22.39 1.17 -20.29
N VAL A 403 21.96 -0.04 -19.89
CA VAL A 403 22.26 -0.60 -18.56
C VAL A 403 23.77 -0.68 -18.32
N ASN A 404 24.54 -1.14 -19.32
CA ASN A 404 25.99 -1.22 -19.25
C ASN A 404 26.64 0.16 -19.02
N ASN A 405 26.13 1.21 -19.66
CA ASN A 405 26.64 2.57 -19.49
C ASN A 405 26.28 3.17 -18.12
N PHE A 406 25.06 2.96 -17.63
CA PHE A 406 24.70 3.36 -16.25
C PHE A 406 25.49 2.58 -15.21
N THR A 407 25.77 1.30 -15.46
CA THR A 407 26.57 0.45 -14.56
C THR A 407 27.92 1.09 -14.28
N LYS A 408 28.57 1.65 -15.32
CA LYS A 408 29.84 2.36 -15.15
C LYS A 408 29.72 3.59 -14.24
N VAL A 409 28.63 4.36 -14.34
CA VAL A 409 28.36 5.53 -13.45
C VAL A 409 28.33 5.10 -11.98
N PHE A 410 27.74 3.93 -11.70
CA PHE A 410 27.54 3.45 -10.34
C PHE A 410 28.73 2.63 -9.79
N THR A 411 29.87 2.60 -10.48
CA THR A 411 31.11 1.98 -9.96
C THR A 411 31.83 2.88 -8.96
N GLY A 412 32.48 2.27 -7.96
CA GLY A 412 33.38 2.94 -7.03
C GLY A 412 32.72 3.52 -5.77
N TRP A 413 31.40 3.39 -5.63
CA TRP A 413 30.68 3.81 -4.42
C TRP A 413 30.73 2.71 -3.37
N THR A 414 31.10 3.04 -2.14
CA THR A 414 31.26 2.05 -1.06
C THR A 414 30.89 2.62 0.30
N LEU A 415 30.88 1.78 1.34
CA LEU A 415 30.56 2.23 2.71
C LEU A 415 31.52 3.33 3.17
N CYS A 416 30.96 4.29 3.90
CA CYS A 416 31.67 5.47 4.37
C CYS A 416 32.64 5.10 5.52
N GLU A 417 33.91 4.86 5.20
CA GLU A 417 34.95 4.50 6.17
C GLU A 417 35.97 5.62 6.47
N ASN A 418 35.75 6.82 5.94
CA ASN A 418 36.62 7.98 6.17
C ASN A 418 36.24 8.72 7.46
N THR A 419 37.09 8.70 8.49
CA THR A 419 36.81 9.34 9.79
C THR A 419 36.52 10.84 9.74
N ALA A 420 37.02 11.56 8.74
CA ALA A 420 36.79 13.00 8.60
C ALA A 420 35.44 13.32 7.93
N LEU A 421 34.91 12.40 7.11
CA LEU A 421 33.68 12.59 6.33
C LEU A 421 32.49 11.78 6.85
N CYS A 422 32.75 10.78 7.70
CA CYS A 422 31.77 9.79 8.17
C CYS A 422 31.65 9.87 9.71
N PRO A 423 30.86 10.80 10.25
CA PRO A 423 30.78 11.02 11.70
C PRO A 423 30.17 9.85 12.47
N ASN A 424 29.41 8.97 11.80
CA ASN A 424 28.78 7.82 12.43
C ASN A 424 29.62 6.52 12.32
N ARG A 425 30.80 6.59 11.71
CA ARG A 425 31.70 5.45 11.57
C ARG A 425 32.07 4.86 12.93
N THR A 426 31.99 3.54 13.05
CA THR A 426 32.41 2.79 14.23
C THR A 426 33.48 1.77 13.85
N THR A 427 34.64 1.81 14.52
CA THR A 427 35.74 0.87 14.23
C THR A 427 35.27 -0.58 14.41
N GLY A 428 35.47 -1.42 13.40
CA GLY A 428 35.10 -2.85 13.44
C GLY A 428 33.64 -3.13 13.09
N ALA A 429 32.84 -2.11 12.75
CA ALA A 429 31.47 -2.27 12.28
C ALA A 429 31.28 -1.52 10.95
N PRO A 430 30.55 -2.09 9.97
CA PRO A 430 30.29 -1.41 8.72
C PRO A 430 29.40 -0.18 8.94
N ASN A 431 29.70 0.92 8.23
CA ASN A 431 28.92 2.14 8.36
C ASN A 431 27.68 2.15 7.45
N TYR A 432 26.50 1.95 8.05
CA TYR A 432 25.20 2.06 7.39
C TYR A 432 24.41 3.34 7.77
N LYS A 433 25.06 4.29 8.43
CA LYS A 433 24.43 5.53 8.90
C LYS A 433 24.77 6.73 8.04
N ASP A 434 26.00 6.78 7.52
CA ASP A 434 26.43 7.82 6.61
C ASP A 434 26.21 7.39 5.14
N PRO A 435 25.95 8.33 4.22
CA PRO A 435 25.88 8.02 2.79
C PRO A 435 27.14 7.34 2.28
N MET A 436 26.99 6.45 1.29
CA MET A 436 28.13 5.85 0.60
C MET A 436 29.05 6.93 0.01
N LEU A 437 30.35 6.65 0.01
CA LEU A 437 31.37 7.53 -0.55
C LEU A 437 31.96 6.95 -1.83
N LEU A 438 32.32 7.84 -2.73
CA LEU A 438 33.05 7.50 -3.94
C LEU A 438 34.54 7.30 -3.65
N VAL A 439 35.04 6.12 -4.02
CA VAL A 439 36.47 5.86 -4.18
C VAL A 439 36.80 6.04 -5.66
N GLN A 440 37.24 7.24 -6.04
CA GLN A 440 37.46 7.60 -7.46
C GLN A 440 38.38 6.62 -8.21
N ASN A 441 39.38 6.05 -7.55
CA ASN A 441 40.27 5.07 -8.17
C ASN A 441 39.57 3.77 -8.60
N ASN A 442 38.42 3.45 -8.00
CA ASN A 442 37.57 2.32 -8.33
C ASN A 442 36.43 2.69 -9.29
N HIS A 443 36.31 3.95 -9.71
CA HIS A 443 35.29 4.42 -10.62
C HIS A 443 35.74 4.29 -12.08
N ASP A 444 34.82 3.89 -12.96
CA ASP A 444 35.02 3.83 -14.39
C ASP A 444 34.99 5.24 -14.97
N VAL A 445 36.10 5.68 -15.56
CA VAL A 445 36.26 7.03 -16.12
C VAL A 445 36.13 7.05 -17.64
N THR A 446 35.62 5.98 -18.26
CA THR A 446 35.38 5.96 -19.71
C THR A 446 34.19 6.85 -20.05
N ALA A 447 34.11 7.29 -21.31
CA ALA A 447 32.93 7.99 -21.80
C ALA A 447 31.70 7.06 -21.75
N LYS A 448 30.53 7.65 -21.52
CA LYS A 448 29.27 6.92 -21.32
C LYS A 448 28.18 7.55 -22.15
N THR A 449 27.32 6.71 -22.74
CA THR A 449 26.12 7.13 -23.44
C THR A 449 24.91 6.63 -22.67
N LEU A 450 24.10 7.55 -22.14
CA LEU A 450 22.94 7.29 -21.29
C LEU A 450 21.63 7.30 -22.12
N LEU A 451 20.49 7.48 -21.46
CA LEU A 451 19.18 7.49 -22.13
C LEU A 451 19.11 8.64 -23.15
N ASN A 452 18.52 8.32 -24.30
CA ASN A 452 18.25 9.26 -25.37
C ASN A 452 16.73 9.36 -25.58
N TYR A 453 16.17 10.53 -25.32
CA TYR A 453 14.76 10.84 -25.44
C TYR A 453 14.59 12.31 -25.85
N PRO A 454 13.41 12.73 -26.33
CA PRO A 454 13.17 14.13 -26.70
C PRO A 454 13.47 15.08 -25.53
N GLY A 455 14.43 15.98 -25.72
CA GLY A 455 14.88 16.91 -24.68
C GLY A 455 15.83 16.30 -23.63
N ALA A 456 16.42 15.13 -23.90
CA ALA A 456 17.33 14.48 -22.97
C ALA A 456 18.53 15.37 -22.60
N VAL A 457 18.81 15.39 -21.30
CA VAL A 457 20.00 16.02 -20.72
C VAL A 457 21.07 14.96 -20.49
N ASN A 458 22.35 15.32 -20.59
CA ASN A 458 23.47 14.45 -20.26
C ASN A 458 23.50 13.08 -20.97
N THR A 459 22.94 12.98 -22.20
CA THR A 459 22.98 11.74 -22.98
C THR A 459 24.39 11.24 -23.22
N ASN A 460 25.40 12.13 -23.29
CA ASN A 460 26.80 11.75 -23.38
C ASN A 460 27.59 12.36 -22.23
N ILE A 461 28.17 11.51 -21.39
CA ILE A 461 29.11 11.89 -20.33
C ILE A 461 30.53 11.70 -20.87
N ALA A 462 31.35 12.76 -20.81
CA ALA A 462 32.72 12.70 -21.30
C ALA A 462 33.62 11.86 -20.38
N ALA A 463 34.67 11.26 -20.94
CA ALA A 463 35.65 10.51 -20.17
C ALA A 463 36.40 11.41 -19.15
N ASN A 464 36.96 10.79 -18.12
CA ASN A 464 37.80 11.42 -17.08
C ASN A 464 37.09 12.49 -16.24
N GLN A 465 35.76 12.41 -16.11
CA GLN A 465 35.02 13.24 -15.17
C GLN A 465 35.08 12.68 -13.74
N ASN A 466 34.76 13.55 -12.77
CA ASN A 466 34.61 13.15 -11.38
C ASN A 466 33.32 12.33 -11.22
N GLY A 467 33.39 11.17 -10.55
CA GLY A 467 32.24 10.27 -10.47
C GLY A 467 31.03 10.84 -9.72
N THR A 468 31.21 11.80 -8.81
CA THR A 468 30.10 12.51 -8.17
C THR A 468 29.37 13.38 -9.19
N THR A 469 30.10 14.06 -10.08
CA THR A 469 29.50 14.83 -11.18
C THR A 469 28.74 13.90 -12.12
N GLU A 470 29.34 12.77 -12.50
CA GLU A 470 28.68 11.79 -13.37
C GLU A 470 27.41 11.22 -12.74
N LEU A 471 27.43 10.93 -11.43
CA LEU A 471 26.24 10.48 -10.70
C LEU A 471 25.10 11.50 -10.81
N HIS A 472 25.39 12.79 -10.57
CA HIS A 472 24.36 13.82 -10.69
C HIS A 472 23.81 13.92 -12.12
N GLN A 473 24.69 13.91 -13.11
CA GLN A 473 24.31 13.95 -14.52
C GLN A 473 23.42 12.76 -14.93
N ALA A 474 23.76 11.57 -14.46
CA ALA A 474 23.00 10.35 -14.73
C ALA A 474 21.63 10.36 -14.06
N LEU A 475 21.55 10.77 -12.80
CA LEU A 475 20.29 10.87 -12.09
C LEU A 475 19.39 11.99 -12.67
N ASP A 476 19.96 13.08 -13.18
CA ASP A 476 19.21 14.11 -13.92
C ASP A 476 18.69 13.54 -15.25
N ASN A 477 19.52 12.80 -15.99
CA ASN A 477 19.10 12.12 -17.22
C ASN A 477 17.93 11.16 -16.96
N ILE A 478 17.93 10.42 -15.85
CA ILE A 478 16.79 9.57 -15.47
C ILE A 478 15.58 10.42 -15.09
N PHE A 479 15.74 11.39 -14.19
CA PHE A 479 14.63 12.17 -13.63
C PHE A 479 13.83 12.94 -14.68
N TYR A 480 14.49 13.48 -15.70
CA TYR A 480 13.82 14.20 -16.80
C TYR A 480 13.24 13.28 -17.88
N HIS A 481 13.39 11.96 -17.76
CA HIS A 481 12.81 11.02 -18.70
C HIS A 481 11.26 11.05 -18.63
N PRO A 482 10.54 11.10 -19.77
CA PRO A 482 9.08 11.30 -19.80
C PRO A 482 8.27 10.19 -19.11
N ASN A 483 8.86 9.01 -18.91
CA ASN A 483 8.22 7.92 -18.17
C ASN A 483 8.20 8.12 -16.65
N VAL A 484 9.08 8.93 -16.04
CA VAL A 484 9.20 8.96 -14.57
C VAL A 484 7.88 9.36 -13.92
N ALA A 485 7.26 10.45 -14.39
CA ALA A 485 5.99 10.92 -13.85
C ALA A 485 4.85 9.89 -13.96
N PRO A 486 4.51 9.34 -15.14
CA PRO A 486 3.44 8.35 -15.24
C PRO A 486 3.78 7.02 -14.55
N PHE A 487 5.05 6.58 -14.55
CA PHE A 487 5.46 5.34 -13.89
C PHE A 487 5.31 5.43 -12.37
N VAL A 488 5.89 6.47 -11.75
CA VAL A 488 5.81 6.70 -10.30
C VAL A 488 4.36 6.97 -9.88
N SER A 489 3.63 7.81 -10.62
CA SER A 489 2.24 8.14 -10.27
C SER A 489 1.34 6.91 -10.32
N ARG A 490 1.51 6.04 -11.33
CA ARG A 490 0.75 4.79 -11.44
C ARG A 490 1.05 3.81 -10.31
N PHE A 491 2.26 3.85 -9.75
CA PHE A 491 2.61 3.04 -8.58
C PHE A 491 1.91 3.54 -7.30
N LEU A 492 1.64 4.84 -7.21
CA LEU A 492 1.10 5.48 -6.02
C LEU A 492 -0.45 5.56 -5.99
N ILE A 493 -1.14 5.11 -7.04
CA ILE A 493 -2.62 5.01 -7.14
C ILE A 493 -3.08 3.56 -7.01
#